data_AF-A0A1W9MZU9-F1
#
_entry.id   AF-A0A1W9MZU9-F1
#
_cell.length_a   1.000
_cell.length_b   1.000
_cell.length_c   1.000
_cell.angle_alpha   90.00
_cell.angle_beta   90.00
_cell.angle_gamma   90.00
#
_symmetry.space_group_name_H-M   'P 1'
#
loop_
_entity.id
_entity.type
_entity.pdbx_description
1 polymer ?
#
loop_
_entity_poly.entity_id
_entity_poly.type
_entity_poly.pdbx_seq_one_letter_code
_entity_poly.pdbx_strand_id
1 'polypeptide(L)'
;MTSRKKEKITQKGMDKKLSQDGLSDKIAHFYQRWNINVDQQEIFADFKQRTLDSILTSDEIKVRSIITNKELKKEYLRIIGELPDDENDIWDESLIIPVSYHKNRIFNILQQQQDFVKYLFYLQAVFWLTILTQKEKNALYMRFEDDIAKSQVQVRLVKTEKDVLFYPAGAKLLDDNLINDMLGWVIKYPDVYNNFKNALEEYTKKIYQRNLLDNLRLALELLLKHILNNDKSLENQKQALGQYLKEKAIASEIRNLYMTSIDYYAKYQNNHAKHSDSVNETEVEFILYLTGTFIRFLSITESLP
;
A
#
# COMPACT_ATOMS: atom_id res chain seq x y z
N MET A 1 33.91 -11.07 38.11
CA MET A 1 33.01 -9.92 37.86
C MET A 1 32.73 -9.86 36.37
N THR A 2 31.61 -10.44 35.93
CA THR A 2 31.23 -10.42 34.51
C THR A 2 29.72 -10.20 34.45
N SER A 3 29.36 -8.97 34.12
CA SER A 3 27.98 -8.48 34.05
C SER A 3 27.29 -9.03 32.81
N ARG A 4 26.40 -10.02 32.98
CA ARG A 4 25.40 -10.38 31.97
C ARG A 4 24.12 -9.59 32.28
N LYS A 5 23.98 -8.40 31.68
CA LYS A 5 22.68 -7.74 31.57
C LYS A 5 21.80 -8.59 30.65
N LYS A 6 20.90 -9.38 31.23
CA LYS A 6 19.75 -9.94 30.51
C LYS A 6 18.80 -8.79 30.20
N GLU A 7 18.70 -8.40 28.94
CA GLU A 7 17.60 -7.55 28.47
C GLU A 7 16.30 -8.34 28.63
N LYS A 8 15.50 -7.95 29.62
CA LYS A 8 14.09 -8.33 29.72
C LYS A 8 13.33 -7.59 28.63
N ILE A 9 13.28 -8.18 27.44
CA ILE A 9 12.23 -7.85 26.47
C ILE A 9 10.92 -8.29 27.11
N THR A 10 10.11 -7.33 27.53
CA THR A 10 8.83 -7.59 28.17
C THR A 10 7.86 -8.14 27.13
N GLN A 11 7.21 -9.28 27.42
CA GLN A 11 6.17 -9.92 26.58
C GLN A 11 5.12 -8.93 26.05
N LYS A 12 4.83 -7.88 26.83
CA LYS A 12 3.92 -6.78 26.49
C LYS A 12 4.32 -5.97 25.23
N GLY A 13 5.60 -5.99 24.84
CA GLY A 13 6.12 -5.37 23.61
C GLY A 13 6.09 -6.28 22.38
N MET A 14 6.14 -7.61 22.58
CA MET A 14 5.94 -8.60 21.51
C MET A 14 4.45 -8.72 21.15
N ASP A 15 3.56 -8.71 22.15
CA ASP A 15 2.11 -8.81 21.94
C ASP A 15 1.55 -7.62 21.14
N LYS A 16 2.18 -6.44 21.22
CA LYS A 16 1.77 -5.23 20.48
C LYS A 16 2.26 -5.20 19.03
N LYS A 17 3.30 -5.97 18.70
CA LYS A 17 3.84 -6.09 17.34
C LYS A 17 3.19 -7.24 16.55
N LEU A 18 2.60 -8.20 17.27
CA LEU A 18 1.81 -9.31 16.71
C LEU A 18 0.32 -8.96 16.48
N SER A 19 -0.16 -7.78 16.88
CA SER A 19 -1.60 -7.46 16.82
C SER A 19 -2.06 -6.68 15.58
N GLN A 20 -1.16 -6.27 14.69
CA GLN A 20 -1.53 -5.66 13.39
C GLN A 20 -1.43 -6.68 12.22
N ASP A 21 -0.65 -7.75 12.35
CA ASP A 21 -0.47 -8.80 11.32
C ASP A 21 -1.43 -10.01 11.51
N GLY A 22 -2.61 -9.76 12.09
CA GLY A 22 -3.38 -10.84 12.72
C GLY A 22 -4.53 -11.44 11.90
N LEU A 23 -5.22 -10.66 11.09
CA LEU A 23 -6.53 -11.05 10.54
C LEU A 23 -6.60 -10.95 9.02
N SER A 24 -6.11 -9.85 8.42
CA SER A 24 -5.92 -9.76 6.96
C SER A 24 -5.10 -10.95 6.45
N ASP A 25 -3.97 -11.26 7.08
CA ASP A 25 -3.12 -12.39 6.71
C ASP A 25 -3.82 -13.73 6.88
N LYS A 26 -4.66 -13.89 7.91
CA LYS A 26 -5.44 -15.13 8.10
C LYS A 26 -6.50 -15.30 7.01
N ILE A 27 -7.14 -14.22 6.59
CA ILE A 27 -8.13 -14.23 5.50
C ILE A 27 -7.42 -14.50 4.16
N ALA A 28 -6.30 -13.83 3.89
CA ALA A 28 -5.50 -14.03 2.69
C ALA A 28 -5.00 -15.48 2.59
N HIS A 29 -4.42 -16.03 3.67
CA HIS A 29 -4.00 -17.43 3.72
C HIS A 29 -5.18 -18.40 3.58
N PHE A 30 -6.38 -18.05 4.04
CA PHE A 30 -7.57 -18.87 3.82
C PHE A 30 -7.95 -18.90 2.34
N TYR A 31 -8.07 -17.74 1.68
CA TYR A 31 -8.38 -17.68 0.24
C TYR A 31 -7.34 -18.41 -0.61
N GLN A 32 -6.06 -18.25 -0.28
CA GLN A 32 -4.98 -18.99 -0.94
C GLN A 32 -5.13 -20.50 -0.78
N ARG A 33 -5.43 -20.98 0.43
CA ARG A 33 -5.59 -22.43 0.72
C ARG A 33 -6.78 -23.04 -0.03
N TRP A 34 -7.81 -22.25 -0.28
CA TRP A 34 -9.05 -22.67 -0.95
C TRP A 34 -9.12 -22.24 -2.42
N ASN A 35 -8.05 -21.66 -2.97
CA ASN A 35 -7.98 -21.14 -4.35
C ASN A 35 -9.13 -20.18 -4.70
N ILE A 36 -9.52 -19.32 -3.76
CA ILE A 36 -10.55 -18.30 -3.95
C ILE A 36 -9.89 -17.06 -4.54
N ASN A 37 -10.36 -16.63 -5.71
CA ASN A 37 -9.94 -15.38 -6.34
C ASN A 37 -10.99 -14.31 -6.04
N VAL A 38 -10.67 -13.39 -5.11
CA VAL A 38 -11.56 -12.28 -4.76
C VAL A 38 -11.18 -11.08 -5.61
N ASP A 39 -12.13 -10.56 -6.37
CA ASP A 39 -11.89 -9.39 -7.20
C ASP A 39 -11.91 -8.08 -6.38
N GLN A 40 -11.44 -6.99 -6.99
CA GLN A 40 -11.38 -5.69 -6.33
C GLN A 40 -12.77 -5.12 -5.98
N GLN A 41 -13.82 -5.51 -6.69
CA GLN A 41 -15.18 -5.06 -6.40
C GLN A 41 -15.74 -5.73 -5.15
N GLU A 42 -15.47 -7.02 -4.96
CA GLU A 42 -15.85 -7.76 -3.75
C GLU A 42 -15.05 -7.29 -2.53
N ILE A 43 -13.73 -7.08 -2.66
CA ILE A 43 -12.90 -6.46 -1.61
C ILE A 43 -13.46 -5.10 -1.20
N PHE A 44 -13.86 -4.28 -2.18
CA PHE A 44 -14.46 -2.99 -1.91
C PHE A 44 -15.84 -3.12 -1.26
N ALA A 45 -16.70 -4.03 -1.72
CA ALA A 45 -18.02 -4.26 -1.15
C ALA A 45 -17.94 -4.65 0.33
N ASP A 46 -17.03 -5.56 0.67
CA ASP A 46 -16.76 -5.97 2.06
C ASP A 46 -16.27 -4.81 2.92
N PHE A 47 -15.31 -4.04 2.41
CA PHE A 47 -14.80 -2.86 3.11
C PHE A 47 -15.89 -1.79 3.33
N LYS A 48 -16.71 -1.55 2.30
CA LYS A 48 -17.86 -0.64 2.38
C LYS A 48 -18.86 -1.10 3.44
N GLN A 49 -19.20 -2.39 3.45
CA GLN A 49 -20.13 -2.93 4.43
C GLN A 49 -19.62 -2.78 5.87
N ARG A 50 -18.33 -3.06 6.11
CA ARG A 50 -17.69 -2.91 7.44
C ARG A 50 -17.66 -1.45 7.90
N THR A 51 -17.22 -0.54 7.03
CA THR A 51 -17.13 0.89 7.37
C THR A 51 -18.51 1.53 7.56
N LEU A 52 -19.52 1.10 6.82
CA LEU A 52 -20.92 1.47 7.06
C LEU A 52 -21.41 0.97 8.42
N ASP A 53 -21.13 -0.28 8.78
CA ASP A 53 -21.46 -0.81 10.10
C ASP A 53 -20.80 0.03 11.20
N SER A 54 -19.51 0.33 11.06
CA SER A 54 -18.75 1.18 12.00
C SER A 54 -19.34 2.58 12.18
N ILE A 55 -19.96 3.14 11.14
CA ILE A 55 -20.70 4.40 11.22
C ILE A 55 -22.05 4.21 11.95
N LEU A 56 -22.71 3.07 11.77
CA LEU A 56 -24.11 2.85 12.18
C LEU A 56 -24.28 2.24 13.59
N THR A 57 -23.41 1.34 14.02
CA THR A 57 -23.66 0.42 15.15
C THR A 57 -22.99 0.79 16.46
N SER A 58 -22.25 1.90 16.50
CA SER A 58 -21.44 2.22 17.69
C SER A 58 -22.23 2.96 18.77
N ASP A 59 -22.52 2.29 19.89
CA ASP A 59 -23.11 2.92 21.09
C ASP A 59 -22.15 3.89 21.82
N GLU A 60 -20.82 3.74 21.63
CA GLU A 60 -19.80 4.61 22.23
C GLU A 60 -19.51 5.87 21.40
N ILE A 61 -19.95 5.90 20.14
CA ILE A 61 -19.68 6.97 19.19
C ILE A 61 -21.02 7.58 18.79
N LYS A 62 -21.23 8.88 19.04
CA LYS A 62 -22.34 9.62 18.44
C LYS A 62 -22.17 9.79 16.91
N VAL A 63 -21.55 8.87 16.18
CA VAL A 63 -21.52 8.88 14.71
C VAL A 63 -22.87 8.44 14.15
N ARG A 64 -23.66 7.64 14.89
CA ARG A 64 -25.12 7.52 14.67
C ARG A 64 -25.81 8.89 14.68
N SER A 65 -25.27 9.88 15.40
CA SER A 65 -25.79 11.25 15.36
C SER A 65 -25.47 12.00 14.08
N ILE A 66 -24.51 11.60 13.24
CA ILE A 66 -24.40 12.16 11.88
C ILE A 66 -25.68 11.88 11.08
N ILE A 67 -26.30 10.73 11.38
CA ILE A 67 -27.48 10.21 10.72
C ILE A 67 -28.77 10.73 11.40
N THR A 68 -28.75 11.00 12.71
CA THR A 68 -29.93 11.45 13.48
C THR A 68 -29.95 12.94 13.86
N ASN A 69 -28.82 13.64 13.80
CA ASN A 69 -28.72 15.08 14.11
C ASN A 69 -28.81 15.90 12.81
N LYS A 70 -29.80 16.78 12.75
CA LYS A 70 -30.11 17.61 11.58
C LYS A 70 -28.95 18.52 11.15
N GLU A 71 -28.20 19.08 12.10
CA GLU A 71 -27.09 19.99 11.79
C GLU A 71 -25.86 19.24 11.27
N LEU A 72 -25.52 18.10 11.90
CA LEU A 72 -24.45 17.22 11.41
C LEU A 72 -24.75 16.70 10.00
N LYS A 73 -25.99 16.30 9.74
CA LYS A 73 -26.44 15.86 8.42
C LYS A 73 -26.24 16.96 7.38
N LYS A 74 -26.67 18.20 7.69
CA LYS A 74 -26.54 19.35 6.77
C LYS A 74 -25.08 19.70 6.51
N GLU A 75 -24.24 19.70 7.54
CA GLU A 75 -22.80 19.93 7.41
C GLU A 75 -22.15 18.86 6.53
N TYR A 76 -22.40 17.58 6.81
CA TYR A 76 -21.85 16.47 6.04
C TYR A 76 -22.24 16.52 4.56
N LEU A 77 -23.55 16.68 4.28
CA LEU A 77 -24.05 16.78 2.90
C LEU A 77 -23.40 17.95 2.15
N ARG A 78 -23.22 19.12 2.79
CA ARG A 78 -22.51 20.25 2.19
C ARG A 78 -21.05 19.93 1.85
N ILE A 79 -20.34 19.23 2.73
CA ILE A 79 -18.93 18.84 2.51
C ILE A 79 -18.81 17.91 1.31
N ILE A 80 -19.71 16.93 1.18
CA ILE A 80 -19.66 15.96 0.08
C ILE A 80 -20.32 16.47 -1.22
N GLY A 81 -20.84 17.70 -1.22
CA GLY A 81 -21.46 18.33 -2.40
C GLY A 81 -22.90 17.90 -2.67
N GLU A 82 -23.61 17.41 -1.66
CA GLU A 82 -24.99 16.91 -1.73
C GLU A 82 -26.00 17.90 -1.14
N LEU A 83 -27.20 17.94 -1.72
CA LEU A 83 -28.28 18.82 -1.24
C LEU A 83 -28.95 18.24 0.03
N PRO A 84 -29.23 19.06 1.05
CA PRO A 84 -30.06 18.64 2.17
C PRO A 84 -31.50 18.38 1.71
N ASP A 85 -32.04 17.19 2.01
CA ASP A 85 -33.50 16.98 1.94
C ASP A 85 -34.14 17.47 3.22
N ASP A 86 -34.88 18.57 3.14
CA ASP A 86 -35.63 19.12 4.27
C ASP A 86 -37.03 18.46 4.44
N GLU A 87 -37.54 17.69 3.46
CA GLU A 87 -38.95 17.22 3.45
C GLU A 87 -39.17 15.72 3.69
N ASN A 88 -38.20 14.83 3.48
CA ASN A 88 -38.42 13.36 3.50
C ASN A 88 -37.87 12.62 4.74
N ASP A 89 -37.27 13.32 5.71
CA ASP A 89 -36.58 12.68 6.84
C ASP A 89 -37.43 12.70 8.12
N ILE A 90 -38.61 12.07 8.06
CA ILE A 90 -39.46 11.84 9.23
C ILE A 90 -38.97 10.55 9.90
N TRP A 91 -38.18 10.70 10.97
CA TRP A 91 -37.85 9.61 11.88
C TRP A 91 -39.02 9.38 12.82
N ASP A 92 -39.72 8.26 12.63
CA ASP A 92 -40.70 7.78 13.59
C ASP A 92 -39.96 7.01 14.70
N GLU A 93 -39.88 7.61 15.90
CA GLU A 93 -39.25 7.02 17.08
C GLU A 93 -39.89 5.68 17.51
N SER A 94 -41.09 5.35 16.99
CA SER A 94 -41.79 4.10 17.29
C SER A 94 -41.38 2.91 16.40
N LEU A 95 -40.60 3.13 15.33
CA LEU A 95 -40.17 2.06 14.42
C LEU A 95 -38.88 1.39 14.92
N ILE A 96 -38.92 0.06 15.03
CA ILE A 96 -37.78 -0.78 15.42
C ILE A 96 -36.62 -0.55 14.43
N ILE A 97 -35.43 -0.39 15.03
CA ILE A 97 -34.18 0.16 14.50
C ILE A 97 -33.73 -0.29 13.09
N PRO A 98 -34.04 -1.48 12.53
CA PRO A 98 -33.60 -1.85 11.18
C PRO A 98 -34.36 -1.16 10.02
N VAL A 99 -35.62 -0.75 10.20
CA VAL A 99 -36.50 -0.35 9.07
C VAL A 99 -36.32 1.13 8.67
N SER A 100 -35.74 1.97 9.54
CA SER A 100 -35.58 3.41 9.29
C SER A 100 -34.31 3.81 8.53
N TYR A 101 -33.23 3.00 8.55
CA TYR A 101 -31.94 3.38 7.93
C TYR A 101 -31.95 3.39 6.40
N HIS A 102 -32.71 2.50 5.76
CA HIS A 102 -32.85 2.48 4.30
C HIS A 102 -33.52 3.75 3.74
N LYS A 103 -34.16 4.54 4.61
CA LYS A 103 -34.71 5.87 4.28
C LYS A 103 -33.71 7.00 4.52
N ASN A 104 -32.59 6.75 5.20
CA ASN A 104 -31.60 7.77 5.49
C ASN A 104 -30.78 8.11 4.24
N ARG A 105 -30.75 9.40 3.88
CA ARG A 105 -30.05 9.88 2.69
C ARG A 105 -28.54 9.61 2.72
N ILE A 106 -27.87 9.84 3.86
CA ILE A 106 -26.42 9.61 3.98
C ILE A 106 -26.10 8.12 3.80
N PHE A 107 -26.89 7.25 4.43
CA PHE A 107 -26.77 5.80 4.24
C PHE A 107 -26.91 5.42 2.76
N ASN A 108 -27.94 5.93 2.08
CA ASN A 108 -28.16 5.63 0.67
C ASN A 108 -27.02 6.13 -0.23
N ILE A 109 -26.50 7.34 0.01
CA ILE A 109 -25.33 7.88 -0.72
C ILE A 109 -24.12 6.97 -0.55
N LEU A 110 -23.78 6.61 0.69
CA LEU A 110 -22.64 5.76 1.01
C LEU A 110 -22.80 4.35 0.43
N GLN A 111 -23.98 3.74 0.58
CA GLN A 111 -24.28 2.39 0.10
C GLN A 111 -24.21 2.29 -1.43
N GLN A 112 -24.78 3.28 -2.14
CA GLN A 112 -24.87 3.29 -3.60
C GLN A 112 -23.55 3.68 -4.28
N GLN A 113 -22.60 4.25 -3.54
CA GLN A 113 -21.32 4.69 -4.09
C GLN A 113 -20.49 3.51 -4.63
N GLN A 114 -20.13 3.59 -5.92
CA GLN A 114 -19.36 2.56 -6.63
C GLN A 114 -17.90 2.97 -6.90
N ASP A 115 -17.60 4.28 -6.91
CA ASP A 115 -16.23 4.75 -7.02
C ASP A 115 -15.54 4.68 -5.64
N PHE A 116 -14.47 3.89 -5.56
CA PHE A 116 -13.70 3.64 -4.34
C PHE A 116 -13.06 4.91 -3.77
N VAL A 117 -12.44 5.73 -4.61
CA VAL A 117 -11.74 6.95 -4.17
C VAL A 117 -12.76 7.96 -3.66
N LYS A 118 -13.89 8.11 -4.34
CA LYS A 118 -15.00 8.94 -3.90
C LYS A 118 -15.60 8.44 -2.59
N TYR A 119 -15.68 7.13 -2.39
CA TYR A 119 -16.11 6.54 -1.12
C TYR A 119 -15.13 6.86 0.02
N LEU A 120 -13.82 6.75 -0.20
CA LEU A 120 -12.82 7.16 0.80
C LEU A 120 -12.94 8.64 1.16
N PHE A 121 -13.19 9.51 0.17
CA PHE A 121 -13.48 10.92 0.41
C PHE A 121 -14.69 11.11 1.33
N TYR A 122 -15.78 10.36 1.10
CA TYR A 122 -16.97 10.40 1.95
C TYR A 122 -16.69 9.95 3.40
N LEU A 123 -15.85 8.94 3.59
CA LEU A 123 -15.41 8.52 4.93
C LEU A 123 -14.54 9.58 5.60
N GLN A 124 -13.62 10.20 4.86
CA GLN A 124 -12.75 11.25 5.37
C GLN A 124 -13.53 12.49 5.79
N ALA A 125 -14.56 12.85 5.02
CA ALA A 125 -15.44 13.99 5.29
C ALA A 125 -16.09 13.94 6.68
N VAL A 126 -16.29 12.74 7.24
CA VAL A 126 -16.79 12.58 8.61
C VAL A 126 -15.84 13.20 9.64
N PHE A 127 -14.53 13.08 9.46
CA PHE A 127 -13.55 13.66 10.40
C PHE A 127 -13.49 15.18 10.33
N TRP A 128 -14.01 15.79 9.27
CA TRP A 128 -14.08 17.25 9.09
C TRP A 128 -15.27 17.90 9.77
N LEU A 129 -16.24 17.12 10.23
CA LEU A 129 -17.42 17.64 10.92
C LEU A 129 -16.99 18.40 12.18
N THR A 130 -17.41 19.66 12.27
CA THR A 130 -17.05 20.57 13.37
C THR A 130 -17.78 20.23 14.65
N ILE A 131 -18.96 19.63 14.55
CA ILE A 131 -19.80 19.25 15.67
C ILE A 131 -19.29 17.97 16.37
N LEU A 132 -18.49 17.13 15.69
CA LEU A 132 -17.91 15.93 16.30
C LEU A 132 -16.77 16.27 17.27
N THR A 133 -16.84 15.72 18.47
CA THR A 133 -15.77 15.85 19.47
C THR A 133 -14.54 15.04 19.09
N GLN A 134 -13.38 15.41 19.63
CA GLN A 134 -12.14 14.64 19.41
C GLN A 134 -12.24 13.21 19.91
N LYS A 135 -13.02 12.96 20.98
CA LYS A 135 -13.27 11.61 21.51
C LYS A 135 -14.00 10.74 20.47
N GLU A 136 -15.03 11.29 19.84
CA GLU A 136 -15.80 10.60 18.79
C GLU A 136 -14.96 10.37 17.54
N LYS A 137 -14.19 11.37 17.09
CA LYS A 137 -13.25 11.23 15.97
C LYS A 137 -12.21 10.15 16.25
N ASN A 138 -11.64 10.09 17.46
CA ASN A 138 -10.66 9.06 17.82
C ASN A 138 -11.28 7.65 17.84
N ALA A 139 -12.50 7.51 18.33
CA ALA A 139 -13.18 6.23 18.36
C ALA A 139 -13.52 5.74 16.94
N LEU A 140 -13.94 6.64 16.04
CA LEU A 140 -14.17 6.32 14.63
C LEU A 140 -12.86 5.94 13.92
N TYR A 141 -11.76 6.66 14.19
CA TYR A 141 -10.43 6.33 13.67
C TYR A 141 -10.04 4.88 14.01
N MET A 142 -10.20 4.47 15.27
CA MET A 142 -9.84 3.12 15.71
C MET A 142 -10.68 2.04 15.02
N ARG A 143 -11.94 2.32 14.71
CA ARG A 143 -12.81 1.40 13.97
C ARG A 143 -12.43 1.30 12.51
N PHE A 144 -12.19 2.42 11.83
CA PHE A 144 -11.76 2.40 10.44
C PHE A 144 -10.39 1.73 10.27
N GLU A 145 -9.46 1.90 11.21
CA GLU A 145 -8.21 1.13 11.22
C GLU A 145 -8.45 -0.38 11.31
N ASP A 146 -9.38 -0.80 12.16
CA ASP A 146 -9.76 -2.20 12.32
C ASP A 146 -10.51 -2.73 11.08
N ASP A 147 -11.38 -1.93 10.46
CA ASP A 147 -12.06 -2.26 9.20
C ASP A 147 -11.07 -2.41 8.05
N ILE A 148 -10.09 -1.52 7.95
CA ILE A 148 -8.98 -1.61 6.99
C ILE A 148 -8.19 -2.89 7.25
N ALA A 149 -7.80 -3.18 8.50
CA ALA A 149 -7.03 -4.37 8.86
C ALA A 149 -7.80 -5.69 8.66
N LYS A 150 -9.13 -5.63 8.58
CA LYS A 150 -10.03 -6.75 8.26
C LYS A 150 -10.35 -6.89 6.78
N SER A 151 -9.90 -5.93 6.00
CA SER A 151 -10.14 -5.85 4.56
C SER A 151 -8.83 -6.01 3.81
N GLN A 152 -8.88 -6.41 2.55
CA GLN A 152 -7.68 -6.50 1.70
C GLN A 152 -7.42 -5.20 0.91
N VAL A 153 -8.06 -4.10 1.34
CA VAL A 153 -7.99 -2.79 0.67
C VAL A 153 -6.59 -2.19 0.76
N GLN A 154 -6.19 -1.49 -0.29
CA GLN A 154 -4.88 -0.87 -0.41
C GLN A 154 -4.84 0.54 0.21
N VAL A 155 -5.33 0.67 1.44
CA VAL A 155 -5.53 1.97 2.07
C VAL A 155 -5.00 1.95 3.49
N ARG A 156 -4.50 3.10 3.96
CA ARG A 156 -4.01 3.31 5.30
C ARG A 156 -4.59 4.60 5.85
N LEU A 157 -4.94 4.60 7.13
CA LEU A 157 -5.40 5.79 7.83
C LEU A 157 -4.22 6.44 8.54
N VAL A 158 -4.09 7.76 8.42
CA VAL A 158 -3.02 8.53 9.06
C VAL A 158 -3.64 9.64 9.87
N LYS A 159 -3.35 9.63 11.18
CA LYS A 159 -3.70 10.73 12.06
C LYS A 159 -2.60 11.79 12.05
N THR A 160 -2.97 13.02 11.74
CA THR A 160 -2.12 14.21 11.83
C THR A 160 -2.49 15.04 13.06
N GLU A 161 -1.75 16.14 13.32
CA GLU A 161 -2.09 17.07 14.40
C GLU A 161 -3.46 17.74 14.22
N LYS A 162 -3.92 17.88 12.96
CA LYS A 162 -5.13 18.64 12.63
C LYS A 162 -6.29 17.77 12.16
N ASP A 163 -6.01 16.56 11.67
CA ASP A 163 -6.96 15.80 10.87
C ASP A 163 -6.64 14.30 10.76
N VAL A 164 -7.56 13.53 10.19
CA VAL A 164 -7.41 12.12 9.82
C VAL A 164 -7.51 11.97 8.30
N LEU A 165 -6.50 11.34 7.68
CA LEU A 165 -6.39 11.24 6.22
C LEU A 165 -6.31 9.79 5.77
N PHE A 166 -7.05 9.46 4.71
CA PHE A 166 -6.88 8.21 3.97
C PHE A 166 -5.79 8.38 2.91
N TYR A 167 -4.82 7.48 2.91
CA TYR A 167 -3.82 7.39 1.85
C TYR A 167 -3.87 6.02 1.20
N PRO A 168 -3.53 5.90 -0.10
CA PRO A 168 -3.16 4.61 -0.65
C PRO A 168 -2.01 4.03 0.19
N ALA A 169 -2.05 2.73 0.47
CA ALA A 169 -0.98 2.03 1.15
C ALA A 169 0.28 2.07 0.27
N GLY A 170 1.14 3.06 0.50
CA GLY A 170 2.26 3.40 -0.39
C GLY A 170 3.28 2.28 -0.62
N ALA A 171 3.50 1.37 0.35
CA ALA A 171 4.31 0.18 0.11
C ALA A 171 3.65 -0.71 -0.96
N LYS A 172 2.34 -0.96 -0.87
CA LYS A 172 1.61 -1.76 -1.85
C LYS A 172 1.49 -1.08 -3.22
N LEU A 173 1.34 0.25 -3.28
CA LEU A 173 1.39 0.99 -4.55
C LEU A 173 2.80 0.92 -5.19
N LEU A 174 3.86 1.02 -4.39
CA LEU A 174 5.24 0.85 -4.86
C LEU A 174 5.51 -0.60 -5.25
N ASP A 175 5.04 -1.58 -4.49
CA ASP A 175 5.11 -3.02 -4.80
C ASP A 175 4.34 -3.32 -6.08
N ASP A 176 3.14 -2.77 -6.27
CA ASP A 176 2.36 -2.97 -7.48
C ASP A 176 3.11 -2.42 -8.69
N ASN A 177 3.66 -1.19 -8.62
CA ASN A 177 4.38 -0.58 -9.74
C ASN A 177 5.78 -1.15 -10.00
N LEU A 178 6.55 -1.41 -8.94
CA LEU A 178 7.97 -1.78 -8.97
C LEU A 178 8.19 -3.30 -8.92
N ILE A 179 7.20 -4.06 -8.47
CA ILE A 179 7.25 -5.52 -8.37
C ILE A 179 6.21 -6.13 -9.30
N ASN A 180 4.91 -5.94 -9.11
CA ASN A 180 3.88 -6.70 -9.85
C ASN A 180 3.79 -6.33 -11.34
N ASP A 181 3.59 -5.04 -11.65
CA ASP A 181 3.58 -4.53 -13.03
C ASP A 181 4.92 -4.80 -13.72
N MET A 182 6.01 -4.61 -12.97
CA MET A 182 7.36 -4.82 -13.46
C MET A 182 7.59 -6.29 -13.82
N LEU A 183 7.19 -7.22 -12.95
CA LEU A 183 7.20 -8.67 -13.19
C LEU A 183 6.34 -9.05 -14.40
N GLY A 184 5.15 -8.46 -14.53
CA GLY A 184 4.29 -8.64 -15.69
C GLY A 184 4.98 -8.20 -17.00
N TRP A 185 5.78 -7.15 -16.96
CA TRP A 185 6.54 -6.68 -18.11
C TRP A 185 7.80 -7.53 -18.40
N VAL A 186 8.59 -7.88 -17.37
CA VAL A 186 9.82 -8.68 -17.57
C VAL A 186 9.54 -10.13 -17.95
N ILE A 187 8.29 -10.60 -17.96
CA ILE A 187 7.94 -11.95 -18.43
C ILE A 187 8.40 -12.22 -19.88
N LYS A 188 8.59 -11.16 -20.69
CA LYS A 188 9.18 -11.24 -22.04
C LYS A 188 10.68 -11.57 -22.05
N TYR A 189 11.34 -11.46 -20.89
CA TYR A 189 12.74 -11.81 -20.63
C TYR A 189 12.79 -12.89 -19.53
N PRO A 190 12.59 -14.18 -19.87
CA PRO A 190 12.39 -15.23 -18.87
C PRO A 190 13.54 -15.38 -17.87
N ASP A 191 14.76 -15.12 -18.32
CA ASP A 191 15.98 -15.12 -17.51
C ASP A 191 16.01 -13.97 -16.49
N VAL A 192 15.60 -12.77 -16.89
CA VAL A 192 15.42 -11.62 -15.98
C VAL A 192 14.33 -11.91 -14.96
N TYR A 193 13.16 -12.38 -15.43
CA TYR A 193 12.00 -12.70 -14.60
C TYR A 193 12.35 -13.74 -13.51
N ASN A 194 13.01 -14.83 -13.89
CA ASN A 194 13.35 -15.91 -12.95
C ASN A 194 14.31 -15.43 -11.85
N ASN A 195 15.34 -14.66 -12.21
CA ASN A 195 16.28 -14.13 -11.23
C ASN A 195 15.60 -13.16 -10.25
N PHE A 196 14.79 -12.22 -10.75
CA PHE A 196 14.08 -11.28 -9.88
C PHE A 196 13.06 -11.99 -8.98
N LYS A 197 12.31 -12.96 -9.53
CA LYS A 197 11.35 -13.77 -8.78
C LYS A 197 12.04 -14.55 -7.66
N ASN A 198 13.19 -15.15 -7.92
CA ASN A 198 13.95 -15.87 -6.90
C ASN A 198 14.38 -14.94 -5.76
N ALA A 199 14.86 -13.73 -6.06
CA ALA A 199 15.20 -12.74 -5.04
C ALA A 199 13.98 -12.34 -4.19
N LEU A 200 12.81 -12.16 -4.80
CA LEU A 200 11.56 -11.87 -4.07
C LEU A 200 11.13 -13.03 -3.18
N GLU A 201 11.23 -14.26 -3.65
CA GLU A 201 10.89 -15.44 -2.86
C GLU A 201 11.82 -15.58 -1.65
N GLU A 202 13.12 -15.34 -1.82
CA GLU A 202 14.11 -15.33 -0.74
C GLU A 202 13.84 -14.20 0.27
N TYR A 203 13.56 -13.00 -0.22
CA TYR A 203 13.18 -11.85 0.60
C TYR A 203 11.93 -12.13 1.45
N THR A 204 10.88 -12.66 0.82
CA THR A 204 9.61 -13.01 1.48
C THR A 204 9.80 -14.07 2.56
N LYS A 205 10.71 -15.01 2.34
CA LYS A 205 11.08 -16.06 3.31
C LYS A 205 12.06 -15.55 4.40
N LYS A 206 12.43 -14.26 4.37
CA LYS A 206 13.45 -13.63 5.25
C LYS A 206 14.82 -14.30 5.17
N ILE A 207 15.16 -14.83 3.99
CA ILE A 207 16.45 -15.46 3.70
C ILE A 207 17.38 -14.37 3.14
N TYR A 208 17.98 -13.58 4.03
CA TYR A 208 18.86 -12.46 3.66
C TYR A 208 20.30 -12.91 3.42
N GLN A 209 20.46 -13.78 2.43
CA GLN A 209 21.75 -14.29 1.98
C GLN A 209 22.24 -13.53 0.76
N ARG A 210 23.55 -13.65 0.51
CA ARG A 210 24.19 -13.09 -0.69
C ARG A 210 23.46 -13.46 -2.00
N ASN A 211 22.95 -14.68 -2.10
CA ASN A 211 22.24 -15.16 -3.31
C ASN A 211 21.10 -14.24 -3.72
N LEU A 212 20.41 -13.61 -2.76
CA LEU A 212 19.34 -12.66 -3.02
C LEU A 212 19.87 -11.43 -3.77
N LEU A 213 20.96 -10.85 -3.30
CA LEU A 213 21.61 -9.73 -3.99
C LEU A 213 22.14 -10.13 -5.37
N ASP A 214 22.79 -11.29 -5.45
CA ASP A 214 23.32 -11.83 -6.71
C ASP A 214 22.20 -12.01 -7.75
N ASN A 215 21.03 -12.52 -7.32
CA ASN A 215 19.82 -12.64 -8.14
C ASN A 215 19.33 -11.26 -8.63
N LEU A 216 19.25 -10.25 -7.76
CA LEU A 216 18.84 -8.88 -8.15
C LEU A 216 19.81 -8.26 -9.15
N ARG A 217 21.12 -8.43 -8.93
CA ARG A 217 22.17 -7.94 -9.82
C ARG A 217 22.08 -8.58 -11.19
N LEU A 218 21.96 -9.91 -11.21
CA LEU A 218 21.92 -10.68 -12.44
C LEU A 218 20.67 -10.34 -13.25
N ALA A 219 19.52 -10.14 -12.60
CA ALA A 219 18.30 -9.67 -13.27
C ALA A 219 18.53 -8.33 -14.00
N LEU A 220 19.12 -7.35 -13.33
CA LEU A 220 19.42 -6.05 -13.96
C LEU A 220 20.45 -6.16 -15.10
N GLU A 221 21.51 -6.95 -14.92
CA GLU A 221 22.52 -7.14 -15.95
C GLU A 221 21.93 -7.78 -17.21
N LEU A 222 21.16 -8.87 -17.06
CA LEU A 222 20.52 -9.56 -18.17
C LEU A 222 19.56 -8.63 -18.91
N LEU A 223 18.78 -7.82 -18.18
CA LEU A 223 17.88 -6.85 -18.80
C LEU A 223 18.64 -5.83 -19.66
N LEU A 224 19.76 -5.30 -19.15
CA LEU A 224 20.59 -4.37 -19.92
C LEU A 224 21.19 -5.04 -21.15
N LYS A 225 21.59 -6.31 -21.08
CA LYS A 225 22.04 -7.08 -22.24
C LYS A 225 20.95 -7.19 -23.32
N HIS A 226 19.72 -7.49 -22.92
CA HIS A 226 18.57 -7.55 -23.82
C HIS A 226 18.26 -6.20 -24.47
N ILE A 227 18.13 -5.14 -23.68
CA ILE A 227 17.75 -3.80 -24.18
C ILE A 227 18.86 -3.19 -25.07
N LEU A 228 20.12 -3.35 -24.67
CA LEU A 228 21.26 -2.74 -25.35
C LEU A 228 21.88 -3.67 -26.41
N ASN A 229 21.30 -4.85 -26.60
CA ASN A 229 21.74 -5.90 -27.53
C ASN A 229 23.27 -6.14 -27.48
N ASN A 230 23.78 -6.43 -26.29
CA ASN A 230 25.20 -6.70 -26.05
C ASN A 230 25.40 -7.71 -24.91
N ASP A 231 26.63 -8.20 -24.73
CA ASP A 231 26.96 -9.19 -23.68
C ASP A 231 27.83 -8.60 -22.54
N LYS A 232 27.80 -7.29 -22.34
CA LYS A 232 28.67 -6.61 -21.35
C LYS A 232 28.18 -6.87 -19.91
N SER A 233 29.11 -6.96 -18.98
CA SER A 233 28.80 -6.98 -17.54
C SER A 233 28.21 -5.63 -17.11
N LEU A 234 27.51 -5.62 -15.96
CA LEU A 234 26.86 -4.42 -15.42
C LEU A 234 27.80 -3.19 -15.37
N GLU A 235 29.04 -3.35 -14.92
CA GLU A 235 30.05 -2.28 -14.84
C GLU A 235 30.41 -1.69 -16.20
N ASN A 236 30.34 -2.52 -17.24
CA ASN A 236 30.77 -2.17 -18.59
C ASN A 236 29.63 -1.62 -19.46
N GLN A 237 28.40 -1.54 -18.93
CA GLN A 237 27.25 -1.00 -19.65
C GLN A 237 27.25 0.52 -19.78
N LYS A 238 28.14 1.24 -19.07
CA LYS A 238 28.05 2.70 -18.87
C LYS A 238 27.87 3.50 -20.17
N GLN A 239 28.73 3.21 -21.16
CA GLN A 239 28.73 3.93 -22.42
C GLN A 239 27.49 3.63 -23.28
N ALA A 240 27.13 2.34 -23.42
CA ALA A 240 26.00 1.90 -24.23
C ALA A 240 24.68 2.40 -23.65
N LEU A 241 24.52 2.29 -22.34
CA LEU A 241 23.35 2.79 -21.62
C LEU A 241 23.22 4.31 -21.71
N GLY A 242 24.32 5.05 -21.57
CA GLY A 242 24.31 6.50 -21.70
C GLY A 242 23.88 6.97 -23.09
N GLN A 243 24.33 6.28 -24.14
CA GLN A 243 23.92 6.53 -25.52
C GLN A 243 22.44 6.19 -25.74
N TYR A 244 22.00 5.01 -25.30
CA TYR A 244 20.61 4.57 -25.38
C TYR A 244 19.64 5.57 -24.74
N LEU A 245 19.91 6.02 -23.51
CA LEU A 245 19.04 7.00 -22.84
C LEU A 245 19.06 8.37 -23.51
N LYS A 246 20.18 8.73 -24.16
CA LYS A 246 20.27 9.97 -24.93
C LYS A 246 19.42 9.90 -26.19
N GLU A 247 19.42 8.77 -26.89
CA GLU A 247 18.60 8.51 -28.07
C GLU A 247 17.11 8.53 -27.73
N LYS A 248 16.74 8.06 -26.53
CA LYS A 248 15.38 8.16 -25.96
C LYS A 248 15.02 9.54 -25.40
N ALA A 249 15.79 10.58 -25.73
CA ALA A 249 15.56 11.98 -25.33
C ALA A 249 15.43 12.22 -23.81
N ILE A 250 15.98 11.34 -22.97
CA ILE A 250 15.98 11.52 -21.51
C ILE A 250 16.88 12.70 -21.14
N ALA A 251 16.45 13.58 -20.23
CA ALA A 251 17.24 14.75 -19.80
C ALA A 251 18.62 14.35 -19.23
N SER A 252 19.64 15.18 -19.48
CA SER A 252 21.04 14.91 -19.09
C SER A 252 21.23 14.62 -17.60
N GLU A 253 20.51 15.36 -16.75
CA GLU A 253 20.54 15.29 -15.31
C GLU A 253 20.02 13.92 -14.84
N ILE A 254 18.93 13.45 -15.44
CA ILE A 254 18.35 12.14 -15.16
C ILE A 254 19.28 11.03 -15.65
N ARG A 255 19.85 11.15 -16.85
CA ARG A 255 20.85 10.19 -17.34
C ARG A 255 22.03 10.10 -16.38
N ASN A 256 22.60 11.24 -15.97
CA ASN A 256 23.75 11.29 -15.06
C ASN A 256 23.44 10.71 -13.68
N LEU A 257 22.26 11.01 -13.13
CA LEU A 257 21.78 10.41 -11.88
C LEU A 257 21.69 8.88 -12.02
N TYR A 258 20.99 8.41 -13.05
CA TYR A 258 20.81 6.97 -13.32
C TYR A 258 22.14 6.22 -13.43
N MET A 259 23.08 6.77 -14.20
CA MET A 259 24.42 6.18 -14.34
C MET A 259 25.20 6.14 -13.03
N THR A 260 25.08 7.19 -12.21
CA THR A 260 25.73 7.27 -10.90
C THR A 260 25.12 6.26 -9.93
N SER A 261 23.79 6.14 -9.92
CA SER A 261 23.08 5.17 -9.09
C SER A 261 23.45 3.73 -9.44
N ILE A 262 23.54 3.38 -10.74
CA ILE A 262 24.00 2.04 -11.17
C ILE A 262 25.45 1.77 -10.74
N ASP A 263 26.33 2.76 -10.83
CA ASP A 263 27.74 2.62 -10.41
C ASP A 263 27.85 2.31 -8.90
N TYR A 264 27.16 3.07 -8.05
CA TYR A 264 27.13 2.79 -6.61
C TYR A 264 26.42 1.48 -6.26
N TYR A 265 25.35 1.13 -6.97
CA TYR A 265 24.68 -0.16 -6.86
C TYR A 265 25.65 -1.31 -7.13
N ALA A 266 26.37 -1.27 -8.25
CA ALA A 266 27.35 -2.30 -8.61
C ALA A 266 28.50 -2.38 -7.59
N LYS A 267 28.99 -1.23 -7.11
CA LYS A 267 30.04 -1.16 -6.07
C LYS A 267 29.60 -1.77 -4.74
N TYR A 268 28.39 -1.45 -4.27
CA TYR A 268 27.83 -2.04 -3.06
C TYR A 268 27.81 -3.56 -3.18
N GLN A 269 27.21 -4.08 -4.26
CA GLN A 269 27.11 -5.52 -4.47
C GLN A 269 28.48 -6.21 -4.57
N ASN A 270 29.45 -5.60 -5.27
CA ASN A 270 30.81 -6.15 -5.38
C ASN A 270 31.60 -6.17 -4.07
N ASN A 271 31.38 -5.18 -3.19
CA ASN A 271 32.08 -5.08 -1.91
C ASN A 271 31.49 -6.01 -0.85
N HIS A 272 30.16 -6.12 -0.80
CA HIS A 272 29.46 -6.98 0.15
C HIS A 272 29.50 -8.45 -0.26
N ALA A 273 29.74 -8.75 -1.55
CA ALA A 273 30.09 -10.09 -2.04
C ALA A 273 31.41 -10.67 -1.48
N LYS A 274 32.27 -9.88 -0.84
CA LYS A 274 33.61 -10.34 -0.43
C LYS A 274 33.76 -10.68 1.07
N HIS A 275 32.83 -10.29 1.95
CA HIS A 275 33.11 -10.30 3.40
C HIS A 275 32.01 -10.77 4.38
N SER A 276 30.83 -11.25 3.95
CA SER A 276 29.90 -11.95 4.88
C SER A 276 28.86 -12.83 4.17
N ASP A 277 28.44 -13.93 4.81
CA ASP A 277 27.34 -14.79 4.33
C ASP A 277 25.94 -14.19 4.59
N SER A 278 25.83 -13.25 5.52
CA SER A 278 24.61 -12.52 5.85
C SER A 278 24.70 -11.04 5.47
N VAL A 279 23.61 -10.51 4.94
CA VAL A 279 23.46 -9.09 4.54
C VAL A 279 22.45 -8.41 5.46
N ASN A 280 22.60 -7.10 5.69
CA ASN A 280 21.65 -6.32 6.47
C ASN A 280 20.27 -6.28 5.80
N GLU A 281 19.21 -6.68 6.52
CA GLU A 281 17.82 -6.71 6.04
C GLU A 281 17.35 -5.36 5.47
N THR A 282 17.66 -4.25 6.14
CA THR A 282 17.26 -2.90 5.70
C THR A 282 17.97 -2.51 4.41
N GLU A 283 19.21 -2.92 4.22
CA GLU A 283 19.95 -2.70 2.98
C GLU A 283 19.40 -3.58 1.84
N VAL A 284 19.04 -4.83 2.14
CA VAL A 284 18.42 -5.75 1.16
C VAL A 284 17.12 -5.18 0.63
N GLU A 285 16.23 -4.70 1.50
CA GLU A 285 14.97 -4.06 1.08
C GLU A 285 15.22 -2.85 0.18
N PHE A 286 16.18 -2.00 0.56
CA PHE A 286 16.58 -0.84 -0.26
C PHE A 286 17.07 -1.27 -1.65
N ILE A 287 17.93 -2.29 -1.73
CA ILE A 287 18.46 -2.79 -3.00
C ILE A 287 17.38 -3.46 -3.85
N LEU A 288 16.43 -4.16 -3.24
CA LEU A 288 15.26 -4.72 -3.92
C LEU A 288 14.44 -3.63 -4.61
N TYR A 289 14.03 -2.60 -3.87
CA TYR A 289 13.26 -1.48 -4.44
C TYR A 289 14.06 -0.67 -5.47
N LEU A 290 15.37 -0.48 -5.24
CA LEU A 290 16.23 0.20 -6.21
C LEU A 290 16.35 -0.60 -7.51
N THR A 291 16.46 -1.92 -7.43
CA THR A 291 16.47 -2.80 -8.62
C THR A 291 15.14 -2.71 -9.38
N GLY A 292 14.01 -2.79 -8.68
CA GLY A 292 12.68 -2.61 -9.28
C GLY A 292 12.52 -1.24 -9.94
N THR A 293 13.05 -0.18 -9.32
CA THR A 293 13.06 1.18 -9.87
C THR A 293 13.88 1.28 -11.15
N PHE A 294 15.07 0.67 -11.20
CA PHE A 294 15.88 0.63 -12.41
C PHE A 294 15.17 -0.09 -13.56
N ILE A 295 14.61 -1.27 -13.28
CA ILE A 295 13.88 -2.04 -14.29
C ILE A 295 12.65 -1.27 -14.78
N ARG A 296 11.88 -0.66 -13.88
CA ARG A 296 10.70 0.15 -14.25
C ARG A 296 11.07 1.36 -15.09
N PHE A 297 12.18 2.03 -14.77
CA PHE A 297 12.65 3.15 -15.58
C PHE A 297 13.03 2.70 -17.00
N LEU A 298 13.76 1.58 -17.11
CA LEU A 298 14.12 0.99 -18.39
C LEU A 298 12.88 0.55 -19.19
N SER A 299 11.87 -0.02 -18.52
CA SER A 299 10.67 -0.49 -19.19
C SER A 299 9.84 0.63 -19.80
N ILE A 300 9.69 1.74 -19.07
CA ILE A 300 9.04 2.95 -19.59
C ILE A 300 9.89 3.56 -20.70
N THR A 301 11.22 3.54 -20.57
CA THR A 301 12.11 4.13 -21.57
C THR A 301 12.14 3.32 -22.87
N GLU A 302 11.99 2.01 -22.81
CA GLU A 302 11.91 1.14 -23.99
C GLU A 302 10.66 1.44 -24.84
N SER A 303 9.54 1.83 -24.22
CA SER A 303 8.29 2.16 -24.91
C SER A 303 8.25 3.57 -25.49
N LEU A 304 9.23 4.43 -25.19
CA LEU A 304 9.36 5.74 -25.83
C LEU A 304 9.73 5.57 -27.31
N PRO A 305 9.30 6.50 -28.19
CA PRO A 305 9.60 6.45 -29.62
C PRO A 305 11.10 6.49 -29.96
#